data_AF-A0A3C2D9P6-F1
#
_entry.id   AF-A0A3C2D9P6-F1
#
_cell.length_a   1.000
_cell.length_b   1.000
_cell.length_c   1.000
_cell.angle_alpha   90.00
_cell.angle_beta   90.00
_cell.angle_gamma   90.00
#
_symmetry.space_group_name_H-M   'P 1'
#
loop_
_entity.id
_entity.type
_entity.pdbx_description
1 polymer ?
#
loop_
_entity_poly.entity_id
_entity_poly.type
_entity_poly.pdbx_seq_one_letter_code
_entity_poly.pdbx_strand_id
1 'polypeptide(L)'
;MTTLRASIDNPSDAKAIATFLRTLGYVKSVSIDKPVKPLSGDDWILPGRKATEQEIDKLLDGMDNDDNTGFTTGQMLAHLEEWKKK
;
A
#
# COMPACT_ATOMS: atom_id res chain seq x y z
N MET A 1 22.18 -2.59 -16.27
CA MET A 1 22.14 -1.78 -15.02
C MET A 1 22.41 -2.77 -13.90
N THR A 2 23.52 -2.66 -13.19
CA THR A 2 23.95 -3.63 -12.19
C THR A 2 23.64 -3.07 -10.81
N THR A 3 22.89 -3.81 -10.00
CA THR A 3 22.56 -3.42 -8.63
C THR A 3 23.37 -4.27 -7.66
N LEU A 4 24.10 -3.62 -6.76
CA LEU A 4 24.87 -4.27 -5.71
C LEU A 4 24.10 -4.17 -4.40
N ARG A 5 24.00 -5.29 -3.68
CA ARG A 5 23.39 -5.37 -2.35
C ARG A 5 24.46 -5.72 -1.33
N ALA A 6 24.64 -4.86 -0.34
CA ALA A 6 25.51 -5.11 0.80
C ALA A 6 24.69 -5.11 2.08
N SER A 7 24.89 -6.12 2.92
CA SER A 7 24.27 -6.20 4.25
C SER A 7 25.26 -5.66 5.27
N ILE A 8 24.82 -4.68 6.07
CA ILE A 8 25.63 -4.05 7.11
C ILE A 8 24.81 -4.11 8.39
N ASP A 9 25.37 -4.70 9.44
CA ASP A 9 24.66 -4.92 10.71
C ASP A 9 24.51 -3.63 11.53
N ASN A 10 25.48 -2.72 11.41
CA ASN A 10 25.48 -1.45 12.13
C ASN A 10 24.78 -0.32 11.33
N PRO A 11 23.67 0.25 11.85
CA PRO A 11 22.94 1.31 11.17
C PRO A 11 23.76 2.58 10.90
N SER A 12 24.69 2.92 11.80
CA SER A 12 25.54 4.10 11.67
C SER A 12 26.50 3.98 10.49
N ASP A 13 27.09 2.79 10.32
CA ASP A 13 28.04 2.50 9.24
C ASP A 13 27.31 2.42 7.89
N ALA A 14 26.10 1.85 7.87
CA ALA A 14 25.24 1.85 6.69
C ALA A 14 24.95 3.27 6.18
N LYS A 15 24.71 4.22 7.09
CA LYS A 15 24.48 5.63 6.73
C LYS A 15 25.75 6.30 6.19
N ALA A 16 26.91 6.03 6.80
CA ALA A 16 28.19 6.57 6.34
C ALA A 16 28.53 6.08 4.92
N ILE A 17 28.37 4.77 4.67
CA ILE A 17 28.60 4.15 3.36
C ILE A 17 27.60 4.67 2.32
N ALA A 18 26.32 4.79 2.66
CA ALA A 18 25.33 5.34 1.74
C ALA A 18 25.63 6.79 1.36
N THR A 19 26.16 7.58 2.30
CA THR A 19 26.58 8.97 2.03
C THR A 19 27.77 9.01 1.08
N PHE A 20 28.77 8.14 1.30
CA PHE A 20 29.91 8.00 0.38
C PHE A 20 29.49 7.52 -1.02
N LEU A 21 28.61 6.53 -1.12
CA LEU A 21 28.15 6.02 -2.41
C LEU A 21 27.39 7.08 -3.22
N ARG A 22 26.74 8.05 -2.57
CA ARG A 22 26.07 9.17 -3.24
C ARG A 22 27.04 10.22 -3.80
N THR A 23 28.28 10.30 -3.30
CA THR A 23 29.28 11.24 -3.85
C THR A 23 29.92 10.74 -5.13
N LEU A 24 29.77 9.44 -5.44
CA LEU A 24 30.32 8.82 -6.63
C LEU A 24 29.42 9.11 -7.84
N GLY A 25 29.93 9.88 -8.81
CA GLY A 25 29.15 10.34 -9.98
C GLY A 25 28.63 9.24 -10.91
N TYR A 26 29.10 8.00 -10.77
CA TYR A 26 28.61 6.84 -11.52
C TYR A 26 27.48 6.08 -10.81
N VAL A 27 27.17 6.43 -9.57
CA VAL A 27 26.09 5.80 -8.80
C VAL A 27 24.79 6.55 -9.08
N LYS A 28 23.87 5.88 -9.77
CA LYS A 28 22.57 6.47 -10.12
C LYS A 28 21.64 6.66 -8.92
N SER A 29 21.65 5.73 -7.97
CA SER A 29 20.76 5.75 -6.80
C SER A 29 21.29 4.88 -5.67
N VAL A 30 21.06 5.31 -4.43
CA VAL A 30 21.40 4.56 -3.20
C VAL A 30 20.18 4.51 -2.28
N SER A 31 19.65 3.31 -2.06
CA SER A 31 18.58 3.03 -1.11
C SER A 31 19.15 2.33 0.13
N ILE A 32 18.69 2.77 1.32
CA ILE A 32 18.92 2.05 2.57
C ILE A 32 17.59 1.37 2.90
N ASP A 33 17.53 0.06 2.70
CA ASP A 33 16.36 -0.70 3.12
C ASP A 33 16.40 -0.83 4.64
N LYS A 34 15.36 -0.31 5.31
CA LYS A 34 15.17 -0.62 6.72
C LYS A 34 14.85 -2.12 6.81
N PRO A 35 15.32 -2.81 7.87
CA PRO A 35 14.88 -4.18 8.12
C PRO A 35 13.37 -4.13 8.31
N VAL A 36 12.62 -4.55 7.29
CA VAL A 36 11.20 -4.76 7.40
C VAL A 36 11.06 -6.04 8.20
N LYS A 37 10.48 -5.95 9.41
CA LYS A 37 10.13 -7.14 10.18
C LYS A 37 9.28 -8.02 9.25
N PRO A 38 9.66 -9.29 9.01
CA PRO A 38 8.80 -10.18 8.26
C PRO A 38 7.44 -10.20 8.96
N LEU A 39 6.37 -9.89 8.22
CA LEU A 39 5.01 -9.94 8.75
C LEU A 39 4.78 -11.36 9.29
N SER A 40 4.43 -11.48 10.57
CA SER A 40 4.10 -12.78 11.16
C SER A 40 2.74 -13.22 10.63
N GLY A 41 2.42 -14.52 10.75
CA GLY A 41 1.10 -15.06 10.37
C GLY A 41 -0.08 -14.32 11.01
N ASP A 42 0.12 -13.71 12.18
CA ASP A 42 -0.87 -12.90 12.89
C ASP A 42 -1.09 -11.51 12.27
N ASP A 43 -0.09 -10.99 11.54
CA ASP A 43 -0.22 -9.75 10.76
C ASP A 43 -1.02 -9.97 9.47
N TRP A 44 -1.23 -11.23 9.06
CA TRP A 44 -2.09 -11.57 7.95
C TRP A 44 -3.55 -11.57 8.42
N ILE A 45 -4.35 -10.70 7.82
CA ILE A 45 -5.81 -10.77 7.94
C ILE A 45 -6.26 -12.05 7.22
N LEU A 46 -6.45 -13.14 7.96
CA LEU A 46 -6.96 -14.40 7.42
C LEU A 46 -8.34 -14.15 6.77
N PRO A 47 -8.56 -14.51 5.49
CA PRO A 47 -9.88 -14.43 4.88
C PRO A 47 -10.84 -15.32 5.68
N GLY A 48 -11.90 -14.72 6.24
CA GLY A 48 -12.88 -15.41 7.07
C GLY A 48 -12.75 -15.20 8.59
N ARG A 49 -11.90 -14.29 9.07
CA ARG A 49 -12.01 -13.84 10.48
C ARG A 49 -13.40 -13.23 10.72
N LYS A 50 -13.95 -13.44 11.92
CA LYS A 50 -15.14 -12.68 12.34
C LYS A 50 -14.77 -11.19 12.31
N ALA A 51 -15.64 -10.38 11.70
CA ALA A 51 -15.47 -8.93 11.69
C ALA A 51 -15.31 -8.41 13.13
N THR A 52 -14.41 -7.46 13.33
CA THR A 52 -14.30 -6.80 14.65
C THR A 52 -15.52 -5.91 14.87
N GLU A 53 -15.86 -5.65 16.13
CA GLU A 53 -16.98 -4.75 16.48
C GLU A 53 -16.85 -3.39 15.78
N GLN A 54 -15.64 -2.84 15.71
CA GLN A 54 -15.36 -1.58 15.00
C GLN A 54 -15.62 -1.65 13.48
N GLU A 55 -15.42 -2.81 12.85
CA GLU A 55 -15.72 -3.00 11.43
C GLU A 55 -17.22 -3.16 11.19
N ILE A 56 -17.92 -3.78 12.15
CA ILE A 56 -19.38 -3.90 12.15
C ILE A 56 -20.03 -2.53 12.36
N ASP A 57 -19.54 -1.74 13.32
CA ASP A 57 -20.03 -0.38 13.56
C ASP A 57 -19.83 0.51 12.33
N LYS A 58 -18.68 0.42 11.67
CA LYS A 58 -18.45 1.14 10.40
C LYS A 58 -19.37 0.68 9.27
N LEU A 59 -19.75 -0.59 9.24
CA LEU A 59 -20.71 -1.10 8.26
C LEU A 59 -22.10 -0.56 8.56
N LEU A 60 -22.51 -0.54 9.82
CA LEU A 60 -23.79 0.02 10.26
C LEU A 60 -23.86 1.52 10.01
N ASP A 61 -22.81 2.27 10.36
CA ASP A 61 -22.67 3.68 10.01
C ASP A 61 -22.73 3.88 8.50
N GLY A 62 -22.10 2.99 7.72
CA GLY A 62 -22.17 3.01 6.27
C GLY A 62 -23.59 2.81 5.75
N MET A 63 -24.35 1.87 6.33
CA MET A 63 -25.74 1.58 5.94
C MET A 63 -26.71 2.68 6.36
N ASP A 64 -26.53 3.25 7.55
CA ASP A 64 -27.38 4.32 8.08
C ASP A 64 -27.09 5.67 7.41
N ASN A 65 -25.86 5.90 6.96
CA ASN A 65 -25.51 7.08 6.15
C ASN A 65 -25.75 6.85 4.64
N ASP A 66 -26.16 5.66 4.23
CA ASP A 66 -26.53 5.34 2.84
C ASP A 66 -28.01 5.62 2.57
N ASP A 67 -28.47 6.81 2.99
CA ASP A 67 -29.87 7.23 2.90
C ASP A 67 -30.36 7.44 1.45
N ASN A 68 -29.56 7.16 0.40
CA ASN A 68 -30.03 7.23 -1.01
C ASN A 68 -29.06 6.78 -2.13
N THR A 69 -28.14 5.80 -1.98
CA THR A 69 -27.25 5.40 -3.10
C THR A 69 -27.61 4.09 -3.81
N GLY A 70 -28.91 3.83 -3.99
CA GLY A 70 -29.34 2.90 -5.03
C GLY A 70 -28.87 3.39 -6.39
N PHE A 71 -27.89 2.71 -7.01
CA PHE A 71 -27.47 3.02 -8.38
C PHE A 71 -28.61 2.66 -9.32
N THR A 72 -29.37 3.68 -9.73
CA THR A 72 -30.56 3.47 -10.55
C THR A 72 -30.16 2.96 -11.92
N THR A 73 -31.04 2.17 -12.55
CA THR A 73 -30.84 1.65 -13.92
C THR A 73 -30.55 2.78 -14.91
N GLY A 74 -31.08 3.99 -14.66
CA GLY A 74 -30.78 5.19 -15.45
C GLY A 74 -29.33 5.67 -15.35
N GLN A 75 -28.75 5.63 -14.15
CA GLN A 75 -27.32 5.98 -13.93
C GLN A 75 -26.39 4.94 -14.57
N MET A 76 -26.78 3.66 -14.57
CA MET A 76 -26.05 2.60 -15.27
C MET A 76 -26.00 2.81 -16.79
N LEU A 77 -27.14 3.16 -17.40
CA LEU A 77 -27.22 3.39 -18.85
C LEU A 77 -26.40 4.62 -19.27
N ALA A 78 -26.39 5.69 -18.48
CA ALA A 78 -25.59 6.88 -18.75
C ALA A 78 -24.08 6.57 -18.77
N HIS A 79 -23.59 5.80 -17.80
CA HIS A 79 -22.18 5.39 -17.76
C HIS A 79 -21.78 4.46 -18.92
N LEU A 80 -22.69 3.58 -19.37
CA LEU A 80 -22.44 2.73 -20.54
C LEU A 80 -22.25 3.54 -21.83
N GLU A 81 -23.04 4.60 -22.01
CA GLU A 81 -22.90 5.49 -23.17
C GLU A 81 -21.62 6.33 -23.12
N GLU A 82 -21.16 6.75 -21.94
CA GLU A 82 -19.84 7.38 -21.79
C GLU A 82 -18.70 6.43 -22.14
N TRP A 83 -18.81 5.15 -21.77
CA TRP A 83 -17.81 4.14 -22.08
C TRP A 83 -17.74 3.80 -23.57
N LYS A 84 -18.87 3.80 -24.29
CA LYS A 84 -18.88 3.61 -25.76
C LYS A 84 -18.24 4.77 -26.52
N LYS A 85 -18.14 5.96 -25.92
CA LYS A 85 -17.55 7.15 -26.54
C LYS A 85 -16.03 7.25 -26.36
N LYS A 86 -15.43 6.43 -25.48
CA LYS A 86 -13.98 6.27 -25.34
C LYS A 86 -13.49 5.13 -26.23
#